data_AF-A0A6T9G7Q3-F1
#
_entry.id   AF-A0A6T9G7Q3-F1
#
_cell.length_a   1.000
_cell.length_b   1.000
_cell.length_c   1.000
_cell.angle_alpha   90.00
_cell.angle_beta   90.00
_cell.angle_gamma   90.00
#
_symmetry.space_group_name_H-M   'P 1'
#
loop_
_entity.id
_entity.type
_entity.pdbx_description
1 polymer ?
#
loop_
_entity_poly.entity_id
_entity_poly.type
_entity_poly.pdbx_seq_one_letter_code
_entity_poly.pdbx_strand_id
1 'polypeptide(L)'
;IYECETHNGVGELLEILGSIINGFALPLKEEHKDFLIKALIPLHKVKSLASFYQQLSYCMAQYVEKDPRLSYDIITSMLRVWPVSITSKQVLFLNELEETLELTQPSEFHRMQDVLFRRLALCITCPHFQVAERTLFFLNNDYIVKLINQNRAELFPIIIGALYKNSKQHWNSAVHGLTFNVLKLLMEADPQLFDECSAKHRADEEDLERREQARTQKWEMLRNLHKEKTATPSTATS
;
A
#
# COMPACT_ATOMS: atom_id res chain seq x y z
N ILE A 1 -8.15 -14.37 17.81
CA ILE A 1 -7.17 -14.10 16.71
C ILE A 1 -6.43 -15.38 16.32
N TYR A 2 -5.72 -16.04 17.23
CA TYR A 2 -4.76 -17.11 16.89
C TYR A 2 -5.35 -18.53 16.82
N GLU A 3 -6.54 -18.77 17.39
CA GLU A 3 -7.10 -20.12 17.52
C GLU A 3 -8.37 -20.31 16.68
N CYS A 4 -9.45 -19.59 16.99
CA CYS A 4 -10.76 -19.85 16.39
C CYS A 4 -11.13 -18.96 15.18
N GLU A 5 -10.35 -17.92 14.88
CA GLU A 5 -10.59 -16.85 13.87
C GLU A 5 -11.94 -16.09 13.94
N THR A 6 -13.00 -16.64 14.56
CA THR A 6 -14.36 -16.11 14.56
C THR A 6 -14.93 -16.01 15.98
N HIS A 7 -15.58 -14.88 16.27
CA HIS A 7 -16.32 -14.63 17.50
C HIS A 7 -17.32 -13.49 17.26
N ASN A 8 -18.60 -13.67 17.62
CA ASN A 8 -19.67 -12.76 17.23
C ASN A 8 -19.73 -11.45 18.05
N GLY A 9 -19.03 -11.36 19.18
CA GLY A 9 -19.06 -10.18 20.07
C GLY A 9 -17.88 -9.22 19.95
N VAL A 10 -17.04 -9.34 18.91
CA VAL A 10 -15.81 -8.53 18.81
C VAL A 10 -16.14 -7.04 18.60
N GLY A 11 -17.19 -6.72 17.83
CA GLY A 11 -17.57 -5.34 17.56
C GLY A 11 -18.00 -4.60 18.84
N GLU A 12 -18.89 -5.21 19.61
CA GLU A 12 -19.42 -4.65 20.87
C GLU A 12 -18.32 -4.48 21.91
N LEU A 13 -17.38 -5.45 22.00
CA LEU A 13 -16.21 -5.32 22.88
C LEU A 13 -15.30 -4.16 22.46
N LEU A 14 -15.08 -3.99 21.15
CA LEU A 14 -14.28 -2.88 20.63
C LEU A 14 -14.96 -1.52 20.83
N GLU A 15 -16.28 -1.45 20.77
CA GLU A 15 -17.03 -0.22 21.05
C GLU A 15 -16.83 0.25 22.50
N ILE A 16 -16.94 -0.68 23.46
CA ILE A 16 -16.64 -0.40 24.88
C ILE A 16 -15.16 0.00 25.04
N LEU A 17 -14.25 -0.72 24.38
CA LEU A 17 -12.81 -0.40 24.43
C LEU A 17 -12.51 0.98 23.86
N GLY A 18 -13.15 1.40 22.78
CA GLY A 18 -12.99 2.75 22.21
C GLY A 18 -13.29 3.84 23.24
N SER A 19 -14.39 3.68 23.98
CA SER A 19 -14.75 4.60 25.07
C SER A 19 -13.73 4.58 26.22
N ILE A 20 -13.18 3.40 26.56
CA ILE A 20 -12.14 3.27 27.58
C ILE A 20 -10.85 3.97 27.15
N ILE A 21 -10.41 3.77 25.89
CA ILE A 21 -9.20 4.39 25.33
C ILE A 21 -9.33 5.90 25.34
N ASN A 22 -10.51 6.43 24.98
CA ASN A 22 -10.78 7.86 25.07
C ASN A 22 -10.64 8.40 26.52
N GLY A 23 -10.94 7.57 27.53
CA GLY A 23 -10.75 7.89 28.94
C GLY A 23 -9.31 7.80 29.47
N PHE A 24 -8.33 7.35 28.66
CA PHE A 24 -6.95 7.21 29.15
C PHE A 24 -6.32 8.53 29.57
N ALA A 25 -5.68 8.51 30.74
CA ALA A 25 -4.84 9.60 31.22
C ALA A 25 -3.56 9.71 30.39
N LEU A 26 -3.03 10.93 30.28
CA LEU A 26 -1.75 11.22 29.63
C LEU A 26 -0.66 11.45 30.69
N PRO A 27 0.58 10.97 30.47
CA PRO A 27 1.01 10.17 29.32
C PRO A 27 0.43 8.75 29.34
N LEU A 28 0.28 8.15 28.15
CA LEU A 28 -0.17 6.75 28.04
C LEU A 28 0.79 5.82 28.78
N LYS A 29 0.22 4.93 29.59
CA LYS A 29 0.97 3.86 30.25
C LYS A 29 1.49 2.85 29.23
N GLU A 30 2.64 2.25 29.53
CA GLU A 30 3.26 1.23 28.67
C GLU A 30 2.35 0.01 28.46
N GLU A 31 1.56 -0.39 29.47
CA GLU A 31 0.59 -1.49 29.34
C GLU A 31 -0.47 -1.22 28.25
N HIS A 32 -0.89 0.04 28.05
CA HIS A 32 -1.84 0.41 27.01
C HIS A 32 -1.20 0.37 25.61
N LYS A 33 0.07 0.79 25.49
CA LYS A 33 0.83 0.69 24.24
C LYS A 33 1.07 -0.77 23.87
N ASP A 34 1.42 -1.59 24.85
CA ASP A 34 1.57 -3.04 24.69
C ASP A 34 0.26 -3.68 24.23
N PHE A 35 -0.88 -3.26 24.79
CA PHE A 35 -2.20 -3.72 24.36
C PHE A 35 -2.51 -3.35 22.90
N LEU A 36 -2.23 -2.11 22.49
CA LEU A 36 -2.35 -1.68 21.08
C LEU A 36 -1.54 -2.60 20.15
N ILE A 37 -0.24 -2.78 20.44
CA ILE A 37 0.70 -3.50 19.57
C ILE A 37 0.42 -5.00 19.54
N LYS A 38 0.12 -5.60 20.69
CA LYS A 38 0.02 -7.07 20.84
C LYS A 38 -1.40 -7.60 20.66
N ALA A 39 -2.44 -6.79 20.87
CA ALA A 39 -3.84 -7.23 20.81
C ALA A 39 -4.63 -6.55 19.69
N LEU A 40 -4.67 -5.21 19.63
CA LEU A 40 -5.56 -4.51 18.69
C LEU A 40 -5.03 -4.52 17.26
N ILE A 41 -3.79 -4.11 17.02
CA ILE A 41 -3.20 -4.11 15.66
C ILE A 41 -3.31 -5.50 15.00
N PRO A 42 -3.02 -6.63 15.69
CA PRO A 42 -3.20 -7.96 15.12
C PRO A 42 -4.63 -8.32 14.70
N LEU A 43 -5.68 -7.64 15.20
CA LEU A 43 -7.06 -7.89 14.76
C LEU A 43 -7.24 -7.61 13.27
N HIS A 44 -6.45 -6.71 12.68
CA HIS A 44 -6.43 -6.47 11.24
C HIS A 44 -6.08 -7.72 10.42
N LYS A 45 -5.50 -8.77 11.02
CA LYS A 45 -5.11 -9.99 10.29
C LYS A 45 -6.30 -10.91 10.00
N VAL A 46 -7.35 -10.91 10.83
CA VAL A 46 -8.43 -11.91 10.70
C VAL A 46 -9.29 -11.68 9.47
N LYS A 47 -9.88 -12.75 8.92
CA LYS A 47 -10.70 -12.68 7.69
C LYS A 47 -12.02 -11.93 7.92
N SER A 48 -12.58 -12.04 9.13
CA SER A 48 -13.84 -11.44 9.55
C SER A 48 -13.74 -9.94 9.88
N LEU A 49 -12.64 -9.26 9.57
CA LEU A 49 -12.41 -7.85 9.90
C LEU A 49 -13.62 -6.95 9.56
N ALA A 50 -14.27 -7.19 8.41
CA ALA A 50 -15.39 -6.38 7.96
C ALA A 50 -16.55 -6.28 8.98
N SER A 51 -16.75 -7.28 9.85
CA SER A 51 -17.86 -7.26 10.82
C SER A 51 -17.63 -6.34 12.02
N PHE A 52 -16.40 -5.90 12.27
CA PHE A 52 -16.03 -5.05 13.42
C PHE A 52 -15.04 -3.94 13.05
N TYR A 53 -14.81 -3.73 11.75
CA TYR A 53 -13.81 -2.80 11.23
C TYR A 53 -14.01 -1.38 11.75
N GLN A 54 -15.25 -0.88 11.76
CA GLN A 54 -15.55 0.49 12.18
C GLN A 54 -15.11 0.75 13.63
N GLN A 55 -15.40 -0.21 14.51
CA GLN A 55 -15.02 -0.12 15.93
C GLN A 55 -13.51 -0.26 16.13
N LEU A 56 -12.83 -1.07 15.31
CA LEU A 56 -11.38 -1.18 15.35
C LEU A 56 -10.68 0.09 14.85
N SER A 57 -11.13 0.65 13.72
CA SER A 57 -10.60 1.92 13.16
C SER A 57 -10.76 3.06 14.18
N TYR A 58 -11.93 3.13 14.82
CA TYR A 58 -12.17 4.08 15.90
C TYR A 58 -11.16 3.92 17.05
N CYS A 59 -10.89 2.68 17.49
CA CYS A 59 -9.86 2.44 18.51
C CYS A 59 -8.48 2.93 18.05
N MET A 60 -8.09 2.71 16.78
CA MET A 60 -6.80 3.15 16.27
C MET A 60 -6.70 4.68 16.29
N ALA A 61 -7.72 5.38 15.77
CA ALA A 61 -7.81 6.83 15.81
C ALA A 61 -7.69 7.37 17.24
N GLN A 62 -8.41 6.77 18.21
CA GLN A 62 -8.33 7.19 19.60
C GLN A 62 -6.91 7.01 20.19
N TYR A 63 -6.17 5.97 19.83
CA TYR A 63 -4.77 5.84 20.27
C TYR A 63 -3.88 6.93 19.67
N VAL A 64 -4.05 7.26 18.39
CA VAL A 64 -3.26 8.31 17.73
C VAL A 64 -3.58 9.70 18.30
N GLU A 65 -4.85 9.98 18.63
CA GLU A 65 -5.23 11.22 19.31
C GLU A 65 -4.55 11.37 20.68
N LYS A 66 -4.36 10.27 21.41
CA LYS A 66 -3.70 10.27 22.73
C LYS A 66 -2.19 10.39 22.63
N ASP A 67 -1.58 9.73 21.64
CA ASP A 67 -0.15 9.82 21.36
C ASP A 67 0.10 9.71 19.85
N PRO A 68 0.32 10.84 19.15
CA PRO A 68 0.47 10.86 17.69
C PRO A 68 1.63 10.02 17.15
N ARG A 69 2.61 9.66 17.99
CA ARG A 69 3.73 8.79 17.61
C ARG A 69 3.28 7.36 17.29
N LEU A 70 2.15 6.94 17.84
CA LEU A 70 1.60 5.59 17.62
C LEU A 70 1.07 5.39 16.19
N SER A 71 0.84 6.48 15.43
CA SER A 71 0.50 6.40 14.01
C SER A 71 1.51 5.57 13.21
N TYR A 72 2.81 5.73 13.51
CA TYR A 72 3.87 4.96 12.87
C TYR A 72 3.71 3.45 13.11
N ASP A 73 3.50 3.03 14.35
CA ASP A 73 3.35 1.61 14.70
C ASP A 73 2.10 0.99 14.07
N ILE A 74 0.99 1.74 14.05
CA ILE A 74 -0.29 1.31 13.45
C ILE A 74 -0.13 1.14 11.93
N ILE A 75 0.25 2.21 11.22
CA ILE A 75 0.32 2.22 9.76
C ILE A 75 1.35 1.21 9.26
N THR A 76 2.56 1.18 9.83
CA THR A 76 3.60 0.25 9.36
C THR A 76 3.24 -1.20 9.63
N SER A 77 2.53 -1.48 10.72
CA SER A 77 2.03 -2.83 11.01
C SER A 77 0.93 -3.25 10.04
N MET A 78 -0.01 -2.35 9.71
CA MET A 78 -1.02 -2.61 8.67
C MET A 78 -0.37 -2.88 7.31
N LEU A 79 0.61 -2.07 6.90
CA LEU A 79 1.35 -2.26 5.64
C LEU A 79 2.10 -3.61 5.61
N ARG A 80 2.60 -4.08 6.76
CA ARG A 80 3.25 -5.39 6.90
C ARG A 80 2.27 -6.55 6.71
N VAL A 81 1.01 -6.38 7.13
CA VAL A 81 -0.02 -7.43 7.04
C VAL A 81 -1.04 -7.19 5.92
N TRP A 82 -0.63 -6.38 4.93
CA TRP A 82 -1.51 -5.96 3.83
C TRP A 82 -2.22 -7.15 3.18
N PRO A 83 -3.56 -7.13 3.05
CA PRO A 83 -4.29 -8.25 2.47
C PRO A 83 -3.96 -8.38 0.98
N VAL A 84 -3.42 -9.52 0.56
CA VAL A 84 -3.06 -9.77 -0.86
C VAL A 84 -4.15 -10.51 -1.64
N SER A 85 -5.04 -11.23 -0.97
CA SER A 85 -6.05 -12.10 -1.60
C SER A 85 -7.50 -11.66 -1.36
N ILE A 86 -7.74 -10.64 -0.54
CA ILE A 86 -9.10 -10.19 -0.16
C ILE A 86 -9.23 -8.70 -0.49
N THR A 87 -9.81 -8.38 -1.66
CA THR A 87 -9.89 -7.01 -2.18
C THR A 87 -10.79 -6.10 -1.36
N SER A 88 -11.92 -6.61 -0.85
CA SER A 88 -12.77 -5.85 0.08
C SER A 88 -12.01 -5.40 1.33
N LYS A 89 -11.08 -6.23 1.82
CA LYS A 89 -10.23 -5.91 2.96
C LYS A 89 -9.13 -4.89 2.61
N GLN A 90 -8.63 -4.90 1.38
CA GLN A 90 -7.73 -3.83 0.89
C GLN A 90 -8.43 -2.47 0.91
N VAL A 91 -9.71 -2.42 0.51
CA VAL A 91 -10.51 -1.18 0.56
C VAL A 91 -10.67 -0.70 2.00
N LEU A 92 -10.93 -1.59 2.97
CA LEU A 92 -10.98 -1.24 4.39
C LEU A 92 -9.63 -0.69 4.90
N PHE A 93 -8.51 -1.31 4.51
CA PHE A 93 -7.19 -0.80 4.89
C PHE A 93 -6.92 0.59 4.29
N LEU A 94 -7.34 0.85 3.05
CA LEU A 94 -7.20 2.18 2.43
C LEU A 94 -8.01 3.24 3.17
N ASN A 95 -9.21 2.89 3.66
CA ASN A 95 -10.03 3.80 4.46
C ASN A 95 -9.33 4.18 5.78
N GLU A 96 -8.90 3.18 6.54
CA GLU A 96 -8.26 3.40 7.84
C GLU A 96 -6.89 4.08 7.71
N LEU A 97 -6.14 3.80 6.64
CA LEU A 97 -4.93 4.55 6.33
C LEU A 97 -5.21 6.04 6.12
N GLU A 98 -6.28 6.40 5.40
CA GLU A 98 -6.65 7.80 5.18
C GLU A 98 -7.00 8.49 6.50
N GLU A 99 -7.90 7.88 7.29
CA GLU A 99 -8.32 8.38 8.61
C GLU A 99 -7.12 8.55 9.56
N THR A 100 -6.24 7.55 9.63
CA THR A 100 -5.06 7.58 10.52
C THR A 100 -4.04 8.62 10.06
N LEU A 101 -3.88 8.83 8.76
CA LEU A 101 -2.95 9.82 8.22
C LEU A 101 -3.38 11.25 8.56
N GLU A 102 -4.67 11.56 8.57
CA GLU A 102 -5.16 12.89 8.98
C GLU A 102 -4.74 13.27 10.41
N LEU A 103 -4.57 12.28 11.28
CA LEU A 103 -4.09 12.44 12.66
C LEU A 103 -2.56 12.34 12.81
N THR A 104 -1.84 12.04 11.74
CA THR A 104 -0.40 11.75 11.76
C THR A 104 0.41 13.05 11.75
N GLN A 105 1.42 13.13 12.62
CA GLN A 105 2.36 14.26 12.60
C GLN A 105 3.32 14.17 11.41
N PRO A 106 3.77 15.31 10.84
CA PRO A 106 4.71 15.30 9.72
C PRO A 106 5.96 14.45 9.98
N SER A 107 6.56 14.53 11.18
CA SER A 107 7.75 13.73 11.50
C SER A 107 7.52 12.22 11.38
N GLU A 108 6.36 11.74 11.81
CA GLU A 108 6.00 10.32 11.72
C GLU A 108 5.71 9.91 10.28
N PHE A 109 5.01 10.76 9.52
CA PHE A 109 4.78 10.55 8.09
C PHE A 109 6.10 10.38 7.33
N HIS A 110 7.09 11.26 7.55
CA HIS A 110 8.38 11.18 6.85
C HIS A 110 9.10 9.84 7.09
N ARG A 111 8.92 9.22 8.26
CA ARG A 111 9.53 7.92 8.60
C ARG A 111 8.91 6.74 7.85
N MET A 112 7.67 6.88 7.35
CA MET A 112 6.92 5.77 6.74
C MET A 112 6.49 6.04 5.29
N GLN A 113 6.65 7.26 4.79
CA GLN A 113 6.14 7.70 3.48
C GLN A 113 6.59 6.81 2.31
N ASP A 114 7.86 6.36 2.29
CA ASP A 114 8.36 5.52 1.21
C ASP A 114 7.63 4.16 1.15
N VAL A 115 7.50 3.49 2.30
CA VAL A 115 6.84 2.18 2.39
C VAL A 115 5.34 2.31 2.09
N LEU A 116 4.70 3.37 2.60
CA LEU A 116 3.29 3.67 2.34
C LEU A 116 3.04 3.91 0.85
N PHE A 117 3.78 4.81 0.22
CA PHE A 117 3.53 5.18 -1.18
C PHE A 117 3.95 4.10 -2.17
N ARG A 118 4.94 3.26 -1.83
CA ARG A 118 5.19 2.03 -2.60
C ARG A 118 4.03 1.06 -2.54
N ARG A 119 3.33 0.94 -1.40
CA ARG A 119 2.11 0.13 -1.31
C ARG A 119 0.98 0.75 -2.14
N LEU A 120 0.76 2.06 -2.03
CA LEU A 120 -0.25 2.76 -2.82
C LEU A 120 0.02 2.66 -4.32
N ALA A 121 1.29 2.74 -4.76
CA ALA A 121 1.68 2.51 -6.15
C ALA A 121 1.21 1.15 -6.68
N LEU A 122 1.36 0.08 -5.88
CA LEU A 122 0.82 -1.23 -6.25
C LEU A 122 -0.72 -1.23 -6.33
N CYS A 123 -1.39 -0.52 -5.42
CA CYS A 123 -2.84 -0.40 -5.40
C CYS A 123 -3.39 0.41 -6.59
N ILE A 124 -2.68 1.46 -7.04
CA ILE A 124 -3.01 2.22 -8.26
C ILE A 124 -3.03 1.29 -9.47
N THR A 125 -2.01 0.42 -9.61
CA THR A 125 -1.89 -0.53 -10.72
C THR A 125 -2.71 -1.82 -10.53
N CYS A 126 -3.53 -1.90 -9.48
CA CYS A 126 -4.30 -3.11 -9.20
C CYS A 126 -5.38 -3.31 -10.28
N PRO A 127 -5.51 -4.51 -10.87
CA PRO A 127 -6.52 -4.75 -11.89
C PRO A 127 -7.96 -4.75 -11.34
N HIS A 128 -8.11 -4.88 -10.02
CA HIS A 128 -9.41 -4.84 -9.37
C HIS A 128 -9.88 -3.40 -9.18
N PHE A 129 -10.90 -3.01 -9.94
CA PHE A 129 -11.30 -1.60 -10.05
C PHE A 129 -11.58 -0.92 -8.70
N GLN A 130 -12.26 -1.58 -7.74
CA GLN A 130 -12.57 -0.96 -6.44
C GLN A 130 -11.31 -0.56 -5.66
N VAL A 131 -10.20 -1.29 -5.83
CA VAL A 131 -8.95 -1.01 -5.11
C VAL A 131 -8.23 0.16 -5.78
N ALA A 132 -8.12 0.13 -7.11
CA ALA A 132 -7.51 1.21 -7.88
C ALA A 132 -8.29 2.52 -7.73
N GLU A 133 -9.61 2.47 -7.91
CA GLU A 133 -10.52 3.60 -7.73
C GLU A 133 -10.40 4.21 -6.33
N ARG A 134 -10.48 3.39 -5.28
CA ARG A 134 -10.36 3.88 -3.90
C ARG A 134 -9.00 4.53 -3.63
N THR A 135 -7.94 3.98 -4.20
CA THR A 135 -6.58 4.54 -4.08
C THR A 135 -6.46 5.87 -4.84
N LEU A 136 -7.12 6.01 -5.99
CA LEU A 136 -7.14 7.28 -6.72
C LEU A 136 -7.98 8.35 -5.99
N PHE A 137 -9.08 7.96 -5.33
CA PHE A 137 -9.80 8.88 -4.43
C PHE A 137 -8.96 9.30 -3.23
N PHE A 138 -8.20 8.39 -2.63
CA PHE A 138 -7.25 8.70 -1.56
C PHE A 138 -6.26 9.79 -1.98
N LEU A 139 -5.78 9.75 -3.24
CA LEU A 139 -4.86 10.75 -3.78
C LEU A 139 -5.53 12.10 -4.12
N ASN A 140 -6.87 12.18 -4.06
CA ASN A 140 -7.62 13.43 -4.24
C ASN A 140 -8.04 14.07 -2.91
N ASN A 141 -7.78 13.44 -1.76
CA ASN A 141 -8.04 14.04 -0.46
C ASN A 141 -7.11 15.25 -0.25
N ASP A 142 -7.66 16.41 0.12
CA ASP A 142 -6.92 17.67 0.26
C ASP A 142 -5.74 17.58 1.24
N TYR A 143 -5.92 16.86 2.36
CA TYR A 143 -4.86 16.65 3.34
C TYR A 143 -3.75 15.76 2.76
N ILE A 144 -4.10 14.67 2.08
CA ILE A 144 -3.14 13.78 1.42
C ILE A 144 -2.39 14.51 0.30
N VAL A 145 -3.09 15.29 -0.52
CA VAL A 145 -2.49 16.13 -1.56
C VAL A 145 -1.48 17.11 -0.96
N LYS A 146 -1.80 17.72 0.18
CA LYS A 146 -0.87 18.59 0.90
C LYS A 146 0.38 17.85 1.38
N LEU A 147 0.23 16.65 1.96
CA LEU A 147 1.38 15.82 2.37
C LEU A 147 2.27 15.44 1.17
N ILE A 148 1.65 15.04 0.05
CA ILE A 148 2.34 14.70 -1.19
C ILE A 148 3.16 15.90 -1.68
N ASN A 149 2.53 17.08 -1.72
CA ASN A 149 3.18 18.31 -2.19
C ASN A 149 4.34 18.78 -1.30
N GLN A 150 4.27 18.52 0.00
CA GLN A 150 5.36 18.83 0.94
C GLN A 150 6.55 17.88 0.79
N ASN A 151 6.34 16.68 0.24
CA ASN A 151 7.34 15.61 0.10
C ASN A 151 7.58 15.20 -1.36
N ARG A 152 7.27 16.11 -2.30
CA ARG A 152 7.19 15.81 -3.73
C ARG A 152 8.44 15.17 -4.33
N ALA A 153 9.63 15.58 -3.88
CA ALA A 153 10.89 15.07 -4.39
C ALA A 153 11.03 13.54 -4.24
N GLU A 154 10.52 12.99 -3.13
CA GLU A 154 10.55 11.55 -2.86
C GLU A 154 9.31 10.84 -3.41
N LEU A 155 8.14 11.48 -3.32
CA LEU A 155 6.86 10.82 -3.61
C LEU A 155 6.46 10.85 -5.08
N PHE A 156 6.77 11.91 -5.83
CA PHE A 156 6.41 12.03 -7.24
C PHE A 156 6.98 10.88 -8.08
N PRO A 157 8.28 10.50 -7.97
CA PRO A 157 8.83 9.39 -8.72
C PRO A 157 8.07 8.06 -8.52
N ILE A 158 7.55 7.82 -7.31
CA ILE A 158 6.80 6.60 -6.96
C ILE A 158 5.39 6.64 -7.57
N ILE A 159 4.68 7.74 -7.38
CA ILE A 159 3.27 7.89 -7.79
C ILE A 159 3.15 7.99 -9.31
N ILE A 160 3.98 8.83 -9.95
CA ILE A 160 3.91 9.11 -11.39
C ILE A 160 4.13 7.83 -12.20
N GLY A 161 5.14 7.03 -11.85
CA GLY A 161 5.39 5.75 -12.52
C GLY A 161 4.20 4.79 -12.45
N ALA A 162 3.53 4.72 -11.29
CA ALA A 162 2.33 3.89 -11.12
C ALA A 162 1.14 4.41 -11.94
N LEU A 163 0.92 5.73 -11.96
CA LEU A 163 -0.15 6.35 -12.73
C LEU A 163 0.06 6.18 -14.25
N TYR A 164 1.30 6.29 -14.75
CA TYR A 164 1.59 6.05 -16.17
C TYR A 164 1.37 4.59 -16.59
N LYS A 165 1.71 3.63 -15.73
CA LYS A 165 1.38 2.22 -15.97
C LYS A 165 -0.13 2.02 -16.04
N ASN A 166 -0.83 2.59 -15.05
CA ASN A 166 -2.27 2.45 -14.96
C ASN A 166 -3.02 3.10 -16.15
N SER A 167 -2.59 4.28 -16.60
CA SER A 167 -3.21 4.97 -17.73
C SER A 167 -3.07 4.22 -19.05
N LYS A 168 -2.03 3.41 -19.21
CA LYS A 168 -1.83 2.56 -20.40
C LYS A 168 -2.58 1.23 -20.33
N GLN A 169 -2.73 0.65 -19.14
CA GLN A 169 -3.07 -0.77 -18.99
C GLN A 169 -4.43 -1.05 -18.34
N HIS A 170 -4.98 -0.12 -17.55
CA HIS A 170 -6.20 -0.41 -16.80
C HIS A 170 -7.41 -0.55 -17.73
N TRP A 171 -8.28 -1.52 -17.48
CA TRP A 171 -9.39 -1.84 -18.39
C TRP A 171 -10.64 -0.97 -18.12
N ASN A 172 -10.79 -0.48 -16.89
CA ASN A 172 -11.96 0.29 -16.46
C ASN A 172 -11.81 1.79 -16.80
N SER A 173 -12.81 2.34 -17.49
CA SER A 173 -12.82 3.74 -17.96
C SER A 173 -12.90 4.79 -16.84
N ALA A 174 -13.63 4.50 -15.75
CA ALA A 174 -13.72 5.42 -14.61
C ALA A 174 -12.35 5.55 -13.91
N VAL A 175 -11.67 4.42 -13.71
CA VAL A 175 -10.31 4.38 -13.17
C VAL A 175 -9.33 5.13 -14.08
N HIS A 176 -9.46 5.01 -15.40
CA HIS A 176 -8.69 5.83 -16.35
C HIS A 176 -8.92 7.33 -16.15
N GLY A 177 -10.19 7.76 -16.10
CA GLY A 177 -10.53 9.17 -15.85
C GLY A 177 -9.93 9.70 -14.55
N LEU A 178 -10.02 8.94 -13.47
CA LEU A 178 -9.40 9.29 -12.19
C LEU A 178 -7.87 9.32 -12.27
N THR A 179 -7.24 8.41 -13.01
CA THR A 179 -5.78 8.39 -13.22
C THR A 179 -5.31 9.66 -13.91
N PHE A 180 -6.00 10.09 -14.96
CA PHE A 180 -5.66 11.35 -15.67
C PHE A 180 -5.91 12.58 -14.80
N ASN A 181 -6.95 12.56 -13.95
CA ASN A 181 -7.17 13.63 -12.98
C ASN A 181 -5.96 13.76 -12.03
N VAL A 182 -5.53 12.68 -11.39
CA VAL A 182 -4.37 12.71 -10.48
C VAL A 182 -3.09 13.12 -11.22
N LEU A 183 -2.85 12.61 -12.44
CA LEU A 183 -1.69 13.04 -13.24
C LEU A 183 -1.71 14.56 -13.50
N LYS A 184 -2.88 15.11 -13.82
CA LYS A 184 -3.05 16.55 -14.03
C LYS A 184 -2.75 17.35 -12.74
N LEU A 185 -3.26 16.90 -11.59
CA LEU A 185 -2.98 17.54 -10.30
C LEU A 185 -1.48 17.57 -9.98
N LEU A 186 -0.76 16.47 -10.23
CA LEU A 186 0.70 16.42 -10.01
C LEU A 186 1.47 17.33 -10.98
N MET A 187 1.06 17.36 -12.25
CA MET A 187 1.65 18.23 -13.27
C MET A 187 1.44 19.72 -12.92
N GLU A 188 0.26 20.10 -12.46
CA GLU A 188 -0.05 21.48 -12.04
C GLU A 188 0.72 21.88 -10.77
N ALA A 189 1.00 20.93 -9.88
CA ALA A 189 1.73 21.19 -8.64
C ALA A 189 3.23 21.43 -8.84
N ASP A 190 3.86 20.74 -9.79
CA ASP A 190 5.28 20.89 -10.13
C ASP A 190 5.59 20.39 -11.55
N PRO A 191 5.44 21.24 -12.60
CA PRO A 191 5.64 20.83 -13.98
C PRO A 191 7.04 20.30 -14.27
N GLN A 192 8.06 20.93 -13.69
CA GLN A 192 9.45 20.56 -13.92
C GLN A 192 9.75 19.18 -13.30
N LEU A 193 9.41 18.98 -12.03
CA LEU A 193 9.64 17.69 -11.38
C LEU A 193 8.79 16.58 -12.04
N PHE A 194 7.59 16.91 -12.50
CA PHE A 194 6.74 15.98 -13.25
C PHE A 194 7.42 15.51 -14.54
N ASP A 195 7.98 16.43 -15.34
CA ASP A 195 8.71 16.10 -16.57
C ASP A 195 9.96 15.26 -16.29
N GLU A 196 10.73 15.61 -15.27
CA GLU A 196 11.92 14.83 -14.83
C GLU A 196 11.54 13.40 -14.43
N CYS A 197 10.48 13.23 -13.62
CA CYS A 197 9.97 11.93 -13.21
C CYS A 197 9.45 11.13 -14.40
N SER A 198 8.77 11.78 -15.34
CA SER A 198 8.23 11.16 -16.56
C SER A 198 9.33 10.67 -17.49
N ALA A 199 10.39 11.46 -17.66
CA ALA A 199 11.57 11.08 -18.44
C ALA A 199 12.31 9.90 -17.80
N LYS A 200 12.52 9.96 -16.47
CA LYS A 200 13.14 8.87 -15.71
C LYS A 200 12.33 7.57 -15.83
N HIS A 201 11.01 7.65 -15.66
CA HIS A 201 10.13 6.49 -15.78
C HIS A 201 10.23 5.83 -17.17
N ARG A 202 10.29 6.63 -18.24
CA ARG A 202 10.47 6.12 -19.60
C ARG A 202 11.81 5.40 -19.77
N ALA A 203 12.89 6.00 -19.28
CA ALA A 203 14.22 5.39 -19.34
C ALA A 203 14.29 4.07 -18.53
N ASP A 204 13.64 4.01 -17.37
CA ASP A 204 13.56 2.80 -16.54
C ASP A 204 12.77 1.69 -17.26
N GLU A 205 11.66 2.00 -17.94
CA GLU A 205 10.91 1.01 -18.74
C GLU A 205 11.73 0.49 -19.92
N GLU A 206 12.42 1.36 -20.66
CA GLU A 206 13.32 0.95 -21.75
C GLU A 206 14.49 0.08 -21.25
N ASP A 207 15.02 0.35 -20.06
CA ASP A 207 16.05 -0.49 -19.44
C ASP A 207 15.49 -1.85 -18.98
N LEU A 208 14.28 -1.88 -18.43
CA LEU A 208 13.58 -3.11 -18.05
C LEU A 208 13.33 -4.01 -19.27
N GLU A 209 12.82 -3.43 -20.37
CA GLU A 209 12.61 -4.14 -21.64
C GLU A 209 13.93 -4.72 -22.19
N ARG A 210 15.02 -3.94 -22.19
CA ARG A 210 16.34 -4.43 -22.60
C ARG A 210 16.83 -5.59 -21.72
N ARG A 211 16.66 -5.50 -20.40
CA ARG A 211 17.03 -6.59 -19.46
C ARG A 211 16.19 -7.85 -19.68
N GLU A 212 14.91 -7.70 -20.00
CA GLU A 212 14.01 -8.82 -20.28
C GLU A 212 14.37 -9.52 -21.60
N GLN A 213 14.70 -8.76 -22.64
CA GLN A 213 15.18 -9.29 -23.91
C GLN A 213 16.50 -10.06 -23.73
N ALA A 214 17.48 -9.49 -23.01
CA ALA A 214 18.74 -10.16 -22.71
C ALA A 214 18.53 -11.47 -21.92
N ARG A 215 17.59 -11.47 -20.97
CA ARG A 215 17.22 -12.67 -20.21
C ARG A 215 16.61 -13.73 -21.11
N THR A 216 15.72 -13.34 -22.02
CA THR A 216 15.06 -14.23 -22.98
C THR A 216 16.07 -14.89 -23.91
N GLN A 217 17.00 -14.11 -24.48
CA GLN A 217 18.08 -14.62 -25.32
C GLN A 217 18.98 -15.62 -24.57
N LYS A 218 19.34 -15.31 -23.31
CA LYS A 218 20.12 -16.22 -22.47
C LYS A 218 19.38 -17.55 -22.23
N TRP A 219 18.08 -17.50 -21.97
CA TRP A 219 17.26 -18.72 -21.80
C TRP A 219 17.14 -19.53 -23.10
N GLU A 220 17.06 -18.86 -24.24
CA GLU A 220 17.02 -19.53 -25.55
C GLU A 220 18.34 -20.25 -25.86
N MET A 221 19.48 -19.59 -25.60
CA MET A 221 20.80 -20.22 -25.72
C MET A 221 20.91 -21.46 -24.84
N LEU A 222 20.48 -21.39 -23.57
CA LEU A 222 20.50 -22.55 -22.66
C LEU A 222 19.60 -23.69 -23.13
N ARG A 223 18.42 -23.37 -23.68
CA ARG A 223 17.50 -24.37 -24.25
C ARG A 223 18.12 -25.07 -25.46
N ASN A 224 18.82 -24.34 -26.32
CA ASN A 224 19.49 -24.91 -27.49
C ASN A 224 20.66 -25.83 -27.08
N LEU A 225 21.51 -25.38 -26.14
CA LEU A 225 22.58 -26.21 -25.57
C LEU A 225 22.05 -27.50 -24.92
N HIS A 226 20.91 -27.43 -24.23
CA HIS A 226 20.27 -28.61 -23.66
C HIS A 226 19.80 -29.57 -24.75
N LYS A 227 19.12 -29.07 -25.80
CA LYS A 227 18.66 -29.88 -26.93
C LYS A 227 19.81 -30.59 -27.63
N GLU A 228 20.93 -29.90 -27.88
CA GLU A 228 22.13 -30.46 -28.49
C GLU A 228 22.72 -31.61 -27.66
N LYS A 229 22.81 -31.44 -26.33
CA LYS A 229 23.26 -32.51 -25.41
C LYS A 229 22.33 -33.71 -25.36
N THR A 230 21.01 -33.51 -25.45
CA THR A 230 20.03 -34.62 -25.46
C THR A 230 19.91 -35.29 -26.82
N ALA A 231 20.24 -34.59 -27.90
CA ALA A 231 20.21 -35.10 -29.27
C ALA A 231 21.45 -35.91 -29.63
N THR A 232 22.53 -35.84 -28.83
CA THR A 232 23.68 -36.74 -28.94
C THR A 232 23.39 -38.00 -28.10
N PRO A 233 23.03 -39.15 -28.70
CA PRO A 233 22.91 -40.38 -27.94
C PRO A 233 24.30 -40.76 -27.44
N SER A 234 24.36 -41.35 -26.24
CA SER A 234 25.50 -42.07 -25.71
C SER A 234 25.97 -43.15 -26.71
N THR A 235 26.79 -42.80 -27.71
CA THR A 235 27.61 -43.75 -28.47
C THR A 235 28.95 -43.89 -27.77
N ALA A 236 28.95 -44.52 -26.60
CA ALA A 236 30.16 -45.07 -26.00
C ALA A 236 29.78 -46.05 -24.89
N THR A 237 29.68 -47.33 -25.22
CA THR A 237 30.42 -48.43 -24.56
C THR A 237 30.14 -49.73 -25.31
N SER A 238 31.10 -50.15 -26.12
CA SER A 238 31.36 -51.55 -26.49
C SER A 238 32.67 -51.95 -25.85
#